data_AF-Q0SFB7-F1
#
_entry.id   AF-Q0SFB7-F1
#
_cell.length_a   1.000
_cell.length_b   1.000
_cell.length_c   1.000
_cell.angle_alpha   90.00
_cell.angle_beta   90.00
_cell.angle_gamma   90.00
#
_symmetry.space_group_name_H-M   'P 1'
#
loop_
_entity.id
_entity.type
_entity.pdbx_description
1 polymer ?
#
loop_
_entity_poly.entity_id
_entity_poly.type
_entity_poly.pdbx_seq_one_letter_code
_entity_poly.pdbx_strand_id
1 'polypeptide(L)'
;MTTRQEKAAQTRRDLLDAARVVFERNGYLNATITDITTEAGKAAGSFYNHFDGKEALLLALADDIGDDADALITTSPDDLRNLGPHLAVFWQLQSRHRPVMAALRDAALVDPEFAQRMHDFGI
;
A
#
# COMPACT_ATOMS: atom_id res chain seq x y z
N MET A 1 23.18 12.78 -12.30
CA MET A 1 22.38 12.09 -13.33
C MET A 1 21.75 10.88 -12.65
N THR A 2 20.43 10.83 -12.48
CA THR A 2 19.76 9.63 -11.95
C THR A 2 19.72 8.54 -13.03
N THR A 3 20.17 7.34 -12.67
CA THR A 3 20.18 6.13 -13.47
C THR A 3 18.76 5.71 -13.90
N ARG A 4 18.65 4.85 -14.92
CA ARG A 4 17.37 4.30 -15.38
C ARG A 4 16.63 3.56 -14.25
N GLN A 5 17.37 2.87 -13.37
CA GLN A 5 16.81 2.15 -12.23
C GLN A 5 16.23 3.09 -11.17
N GLU A 6 16.92 4.20 -10.85
CA GLU A 6 16.41 5.18 -9.89
C GLU A 6 15.13 5.85 -10.38
N LYS A 7 15.02 6.14 -11.68
CA LYS A 7 13.79 6.70 -12.27
C LYS A 7 12.62 5.70 -12.23
N ALA A 8 12.90 4.42 -12.47
CA ALA A 8 11.90 3.36 -12.37
C ALA A 8 11.41 3.20 -10.92
N ALA A 9 12.33 3.18 -9.95
CA ALA A 9 11.98 3.13 -8.53
C ALA A 9 11.15 4.35 -8.09
N GLN A 10 11.52 5.55 -8.55
CA GLN A 10 10.74 6.75 -8.26
C GLN A 10 9.33 6.67 -8.84
N THR A 11 9.20 6.22 -10.08
CA THR A 11 7.88 6.08 -10.73
C THR A 11 7.01 5.06 -10.00
N ARG A 12 7.59 3.94 -9.54
CA ARG A 12 6.87 2.97 -8.70
C ARG A 12 6.34 3.61 -7.42
N ARG A 13 7.17 4.40 -6.72
CA ARG A 13 6.76 5.12 -5.50
C ARG A 13 5.64 6.13 -5.76
N ASP A 14 5.78 6.94 -6.81
CA ASP A 14 4.76 7.94 -7.18
C ASP A 14 3.40 7.27 -7.44
N LEU A 15 3.38 6.08 -8.06
CA LEU A 15 2.16 5.32 -8.31
C LEU A 15 1.53 4.76 -7.02
N LEU A 16 2.35 4.28 -6.08
CA LEU A 16 1.87 3.76 -4.80
C LEU A 16 1.27 4.88 -3.94
N ASP A 17 1.93 6.04 -3.87
CA ASP A 17 1.43 7.20 -3.15
C ASP A 17 0.11 7.72 -3.75
N ALA A 18 0.04 7.82 -5.08
CA ALA A 18 -1.18 8.20 -5.78
C ALA A 18 -2.33 7.22 -5.54
N ALA A 19 -2.05 5.92 -5.53
CA ALA A 19 -3.07 4.91 -5.26
C ALA A 19 -3.66 5.03 -3.86
N ARG A 20 -2.86 5.35 -2.83
CA ARG A 20 -3.35 5.61 -1.47
C ARG A 20 -4.38 6.74 -1.46
N VAL A 21 -4.09 7.85 -2.17
CA VAL A 21 -4.99 9.01 -2.30
C VAL A 21 -6.28 8.63 -3.04
N VAL A 22 -6.17 7.92 -4.15
CA VAL A 22 -7.33 7.50 -4.95
C VAL A 22 -8.22 6.52 -4.19
N PHE A 23 -7.64 5.56 -3.48
CA PHE A 23 -8.39 4.61 -2.65
C PHE A 23 -9.08 5.31 -1.49
N GLU A 24 -8.46 6.33 -0.89
CA GLU A 24 -9.12 7.17 0.12
C GLU A 24 -10.30 7.94 -0.44
N ARG A 25 -10.14 8.52 -1.63
CA ARG A 25 -11.16 9.37 -2.25
C ARG A 25 -12.35 8.59 -2.80
N ASN A 26 -12.08 7.46 -3.47
CA ASN A 26 -13.07 6.76 -4.30
C ASN A 26 -13.47 5.37 -3.72
N GLY A 27 -12.68 4.82 -2.79
CA GLY A 27 -12.71 3.40 -2.46
C GLY A 27 -12.08 2.52 -3.55
N TYR A 28 -11.62 1.32 -3.19
CA TYR A 28 -10.88 0.44 -4.11
C TYR A 28 -11.70 -0.05 -5.30
N LEU A 29 -12.98 -0.37 -5.06
CA LEU A 29 -13.85 -0.92 -6.10
C LEU A 29 -14.08 0.09 -7.23
N ASN A 30 -14.22 1.37 -6.89
CA ASN A 30 -14.45 2.44 -7.86
C ASN A 30 -13.15 3.07 -8.41
N ALA A 31 -12.00 2.78 -7.81
CA ALA A 31 -10.72 3.29 -8.28
C ALA A 31 -10.31 2.62 -9.60
N THR A 32 -9.86 3.45 -10.54
CA THR A 32 -9.33 2.99 -11.84
C THR A 32 -7.83 3.26 -11.98
N ILE A 33 -7.16 2.50 -12.86
CA ILE A 33 -5.75 2.74 -13.21
C ILE A 33 -5.56 4.15 -13.78
N THR A 34 -6.56 4.67 -14.50
CA THR A 34 -6.55 6.04 -15.03
C THR A 34 -6.58 7.08 -13.92
N ASP A 35 -7.37 6.88 -12.86
CA ASP A 35 -7.38 7.78 -11.70
C ASP A 35 -6.01 7.84 -11.02
N ILE A 36 -5.40 6.66 -10.80
CA ILE A 36 -4.08 6.53 -10.15
C ILE A 36 -2.99 7.18 -10.98
N THR A 37 -2.97 6.91 -12.29
CA THR A 37 -1.93 7.45 -13.19
C THR A 37 -2.07 8.96 -13.37
N THR A 38 -3.31 9.46 -13.40
CA THR A 38 -3.60 10.91 -13.41
C THR A 38 -3.13 11.58 -12.13
N GLU A 39 -3.46 11.01 -10.97
CA GLU A 39 -3.03 11.50 -9.66
C GLU A 39 -1.49 11.50 -9.53
N ALA A 40 -0.82 10.47 -10.05
CA ALA A 40 0.65 10.37 -10.05
C ALA A 40 1.34 11.29 -11.09
N GLY A 41 0.58 11.95 -11.97
CA GLY A 41 1.12 12.69 -13.11
C GLY A 41 1.93 11.81 -14.08
N LYS A 42 1.54 10.54 -14.26
CA LYS A 42 2.21 9.56 -15.14
C LYS A 42 1.29 9.12 -16.28
N ALA A 43 1.90 8.61 -17.35
CA ALA A 43 1.14 7.98 -18.42
C ALA A 43 0.63 6.59 -18.01
N ALA A 44 -0.53 6.17 -18.53
CA ALA A 44 -1.08 4.83 -18.27
C ALA A 44 -0.09 3.70 -18.62
N GLY A 45 0.67 3.84 -19.71
CA GLY A 45 1.71 2.87 -20.08
C GLY A 45 2.84 2.75 -19.05
N SER A 46 3.09 3.78 -18.23
CA SER A 46 4.06 3.70 -17.14
C SER A 46 3.58 2.80 -16.00
N PHE A 47 2.26 2.68 -15.78
CA PHE A 47 1.69 1.81 -14.76
C PHE A 47 2.00 0.34 -15.06
N TYR A 48 1.72 -0.10 -16.29
CA TYR A 48 1.91 -1.49 -16.71
C TYR A 48 3.37 -1.93 -16.78
N ASN A 49 4.33 -0.99 -16.72
CA ASN A 49 5.74 -1.33 -16.55
C ASN A 49 6.09 -1.76 -15.12
N HIS A 50 5.21 -1.50 -14.15
CA HIS A 50 5.44 -1.72 -12.72
C HIS A 50 4.43 -2.68 -12.09
N PHE A 51 3.17 -2.66 -12.53
CA PHE A 51 2.09 -3.44 -11.92
C PHE A 51 1.18 -4.04 -12.97
N ASP A 52 0.84 -5.31 -12.78
CA ASP A 52 -0.11 -6.05 -13.62
C ASP A 52 -1.55 -5.88 -13.09
N GLY A 53 -2.02 -4.64 -13.09
CA GLY A 53 -3.35 -4.28 -12.58
C GLY A 53 -3.36 -3.65 -11.19
N LYS A 54 -4.56 -3.26 -10.74
CA LYS A 54 -4.76 -2.54 -9.47
C LYS A 54 -4.63 -3.47 -8.26
N GLU A 55 -4.86 -4.77 -8.47
CA GLU A 55 -4.72 -5.85 -7.51
C GLU A 55 -3.24 -6.04 -7.14
N ALA A 56 -2.36 -6.12 -8.14
CA ALA A 56 -0.91 -6.24 -7.92
C ALA A 56 -0.33 -5.01 -7.21
N LEU A 57 -0.86 -3.82 -7.52
CA LEU A 57 -0.50 -2.60 -6.79
C LEU A 57 -0.98 -2.64 -5.34
N LEU A 58 -2.21 -3.10 -5.10
CA LEU A 58 -2.78 -3.21 -3.76
C LEU A 58 -2.00 -4.21 -2.89
N LEU A 59 -1.57 -5.33 -3.46
CA LEU A 59 -0.69 -6.28 -2.78
C LEU A 59 0.66 -5.64 -2.41
N ALA A 60 1.29 -4.91 -3.34
CA ALA A 60 2.52 -4.19 -3.03
C ALA A 60 2.35 -3.15 -1.91
N LEU A 61 1.19 -2.51 -1.80
CA LEU A 61 0.87 -1.62 -0.68
C LEU A 61 0.66 -2.38 0.64
N ALA A 62 0.19 -3.63 0.58
CA ALA A 62 0.08 -4.51 1.74
C ALA A 62 1.46 -5.01 2.20
N ASP A 63 2.35 -5.33 1.27
CA ASP A 63 3.74 -5.70 1.56
C ASP A 63 4.48 -4.55 2.27
N ASP A 64 4.34 -3.32 1.76
CA ASP A 64 4.91 -2.12 2.40
C ASP A 64 4.40 -1.96 3.86
N ILE A 65 3.16 -2.38 4.15
CA ILE A 65 2.60 -2.36 5.52
C ILE A 65 3.23 -3.46 6.39
N GLY A 66 3.43 -4.65 5.84
CA GLY A 66 4.07 -5.78 6.53
C GLY A 66 5.51 -5.45 6.90
N ASP A 67 6.29 -4.91 5.96
CA ASP A 67 7.68 -4.49 6.18
C ASP A 67 7.79 -3.41 7.28
N ASP A 68 6.88 -2.43 7.28
CA ASP A 68 6.81 -1.40 8.32
C ASP A 68 6.47 -2.01 9.70
N ALA A 69 5.60 -3.03 9.75
CA ALA A 69 5.23 -3.71 10.98
C ALA A 69 6.37 -4.59 11.54
N ASP A 70 7.07 -5.32 10.68
CA ASP A 70 8.21 -6.18 11.05
C ASP A 70 9.41 -5.36 11.57
N ALA A 71 9.65 -4.19 10.96
CA ALA A 71 10.66 -3.23 11.44
C ALA A 71 10.35 -2.69 12.85
N LEU A 72 9.06 -2.62 13.22
CA LEU A 72 8.62 -2.19 14.54
C LEU A 72 8.68 -3.33 15.56
N ILE A 73 8.34 -4.57 15.18
CA ILE A 73 8.38 -5.74 16.07
C ILE A 73 9.83 -6.11 16.45
N THR A 74 10.78 -5.90 15.55
CA THR A 74 12.21 -6.05 15.85
C THR A 74 12.75 -4.98 16.80
N THR A 75 11.99 -3.89 17.03
CA THR A 75 12.29 -2.86 18.03
C THR A 75 11.66 -3.21 19.39
N SER A 76 12.22 -4.24 20.05
CA SER A 76 12.02 -4.64 21.46
C SER A 76 10.66 -5.26 21.87
N PRO A 77 10.62 -6.57 22.17
CA PRO A 77 9.48 -7.24 22.82
C PRO A 77 9.19 -6.83 24.28
N ASP A 78 10.04 -6.02 24.93
CA ASP A 78 10.02 -5.85 26.40
C ASP A 78 9.81 -4.40 26.88
N ASP A 79 9.35 -3.49 26.02
CA ASP A 79 9.10 -2.10 26.41
C ASP A 79 7.61 -1.76 26.57
N LEU A 80 6.91 -2.53 27.40
CA LEU A 80 5.52 -2.23 27.81
C LEU A 80 5.38 -0.84 28.47
N ARG A 81 6.49 -0.20 28.88
CA ARG A 81 6.52 1.13 29.50
C ARG A 81 6.54 2.28 28.49
N ASN A 82 6.89 2.03 27.23
CA ASN A 82 6.89 3.01 26.15
C ASN A 82 5.81 2.75 25.09
N LEU A 83 4.82 1.92 25.40
CA LEU A 83 3.69 1.64 24.50
C LEU A 83 2.98 2.89 24.01
N GLY A 84 2.87 3.96 24.80
CA GLY A 84 2.15 5.19 24.41
C GLY A 84 2.71 5.85 23.14
N PRO A 85 4.00 6.26 23.11
CA PRO A 85 4.65 6.79 21.92
C PRO A 85 4.67 5.80 20.74
N HIS A 86 4.88 4.51 20.99
CA HIS A 86 4.86 3.49 19.95
C HIS A 86 3.45 3.28 19.37
N LEU A 87 2.40 3.29 20.20
CA LEU A 87 0.99 3.26 19.79
C LEU A 87 0.57 4.55 19.08
N ALA A 88 1.14 5.70 19.43
CA ALA A 88 0.86 6.97 18.74
C ALA A 88 1.54 7.03 17.37
N VAL A 89 2.80 6.61 17.26
CA VAL A 89 3.49 6.43 15.97
C VAL A 89 2.78 5.37 15.14
N PHE A 90 2.43 4.22 15.74
CA PHE A 90 1.62 3.18 15.14
C PHE A 90 0.26 3.72 14.69
N TRP A 91 -0.47 4.49 15.50
CA TRP A 91 -1.76 5.09 15.13
C TRP A 91 -1.62 6.16 14.06
N GLN A 92 -0.51 6.91 14.02
CA GLN A 92 -0.20 7.96 13.03
C GLN A 92 0.28 7.36 11.69
N LEU A 93 0.97 6.22 11.73
CA LEU A 93 1.32 5.41 10.58
C LEU A 93 0.07 4.69 10.05
N GLN A 94 -0.67 4.02 10.93
CA GLN A 94 -1.88 3.24 10.62
C GLN A 94 -3.07 4.11 10.18
N SER A 95 -3.18 5.36 10.64
CA SER A 95 -4.16 6.31 10.10
C SER A 95 -3.83 6.77 8.67
N ARG A 96 -2.56 6.67 8.22
CA ARG A 96 -2.14 6.84 6.81
C ARG A 96 -2.44 5.60 5.95
N HIS A 97 -2.61 4.42 6.55
CA HIS A 97 -2.99 3.17 5.84
C HIS A 97 -4.48 2.88 5.88
N ARG A 98 -5.30 3.68 6.59
CA ARG A 98 -6.75 3.50 6.66
C ARG A 98 -7.43 3.28 5.29
N PRO A 99 -7.08 4.02 4.20
CA PRO A 99 -7.65 3.74 2.88
C PRO A 99 -7.19 2.41 2.26
N VAL A 100 -5.95 1.98 2.53
CA VAL A 100 -5.41 0.70 2.05
C VAL A 100 -6.08 -0.47 2.79
N MET A 101 -6.27 -0.37 4.11
CA MET A 101 -6.96 -1.41 4.88
C MET A 101 -8.45 -1.52 4.50
N ALA A 102 -9.10 -0.40 4.18
CA ALA A 102 -10.45 -0.41 3.62
C ALA A 102 -10.46 -1.08 2.24
N ALA A 103 -9.51 -0.75 1.37
CA ALA A 103 -9.33 -1.36 0.07
C ALA A 103 -9.13 -2.89 0.13
N LEU A 104 -8.29 -3.37 1.05
CA LEU A 104 -8.05 -4.80 1.27
C LEU A 104 -9.32 -5.54 1.71
N ARG A 105 -10.11 -4.94 2.61
CA ARG A 105 -11.40 -5.50 3.02
C ARG A 105 -12.39 -5.58 1.86
N ASP A 106 -12.51 -4.51 1.09
CA ASP A 106 -13.40 -4.46 -0.07
C ASP A 106 -13.00 -5.51 -1.12
N ALA A 107 -11.70 -5.65 -1.39
CA ALA A 107 -11.16 -6.64 -2.33
C ALA A 107 -11.44 -8.08 -1.88
N ALA A 108 -11.19 -8.39 -0.60
CA ALA A 108 -11.42 -9.73 -0.05
C ALA A 108 -12.90 -10.15 -0.03
N LEU A 109 -13.84 -9.20 -0.06
CA LEU A 109 -15.28 -9.49 -0.12
C LEU A 109 -15.77 -9.84 -1.53
N VAL A 110 -15.06 -9.41 -2.57
CA VAL A 110 -15.48 -9.57 -3.98
C VAL A 110 -14.62 -10.56 -4.76
N ASP A 111 -13.40 -10.84 -4.30
CA ASP A 111 -12.46 -11.75 -4.95
C ASP A 111 -11.96 -12.84 -3.98
N PRO A 112 -12.42 -14.10 -4.15
CA PRO A 112 -11.98 -15.24 -3.34
C PRO A 112 -10.49 -15.56 -3.49
N GLU A 113 -9.87 -15.32 -4.66
CA GLU A 113 -8.43 -15.51 -4.85
C GLU A 113 -7.63 -14.46 -4.09
N PHE A 114 -8.16 -13.23 -4.03
CA PHE A 114 -7.57 -12.17 -3.22
C PHE A 114 -7.66 -12.47 -1.72
N ALA A 115 -8.82 -12.98 -1.27
CA ALA A 115 -9.00 -13.43 0.11
C ALA A 115 -8.03 -14.59 0.47
N GLN A 116 -7.81 -15.52 -0.45
CA GLN A 116 -6.85 -16.62 -0.26
C GLN A 116 -5.41 -16.09 -0.16
N ARG A 117 -5.00 -15.16 -1.05
CA ARG A 117 -3.68 -14.53 -0.98
C ARG A 117 -3.49 -13.76 0.32
N MET A 118 -4.51 -13.03 0.79
CA MET A 118 -4.48 -12.34 2.08
C MET A 118 -4.28 -13.28 3.27
N HIS A 119 -4.84 -14.50 3.23
CA HIS A 119 -4.60 -15.52 4.24
C HIS A 119 -3.16 -16.04 4.22
N ASP A 120 -2.57 -16.20 3.03
CA ASP A 120 -1.18 -16.63 2.87
C ASP A 120 -0.18 -15.53 3.30
N PHE A 121 -0.61 -14.27 3.35
CA PHE A 121 0.17 -13.13 3.83
C PHE A 121 0.30 -13.02 5.36
N GLY A 122 -0.45 -13.81 6.13
CA GLY A 122 -0.16 -14.05 7.56
C GLY A 122 -0.56 -12.93 8.54
N ILE A 123 -1.73 -13.11 9.17
CA ILE A 123 -1.94 -12.86 10.61
C ILE A 123 -2.31 -14.20 11.24
#